data_AF-W7B1D3-F1
#
_entry.id   AF-W7B1D3-F1
#
_cell.length_a   1.000
_cell.length_b   1.000
_cell.length_c   1.000
_cell.angle_alpha   90.00
_cell.angle_beta   90.00
_cell.angle_gamma   90.00
#
_symmetry.space_group_name_H-M   'P 1'
#
loop_
_entity.id
_entity.type
_entity.pdbx_description
1 polymer ?
#
loop_
_entity_poly.entity_id
_entity_poly.type
_entity_poly.pdbx_seq_one_letter_code
_entity_poly.pdbx_strand_id
1 'polypeptide(L)'
;MRFIFAYLTVFILGIFSCIGVEAILFGKLNAELIFAAILIAAPLILVGATIAEIYYGFSKNATWLRFAFFGFLYGLFAVIIITGVMQVASMLVVTLISILSGIIAAILALIFFTFRGGKKSSGKAVKSND
;
A
#
# COMPACT_ATOMS: atom_id res chain seq x y z
N MET A 1 -19.85 -1.23 0.59
CA MET A 1 -19.51 -2.08 1.76
C MET A 1 -18.12 -2.72 1.63
N ARG A 2 -17.89 -3.72 0.77
CA ARG A 2 -16.59 -4.45 0.71
C ARG A 2 -15.37 -3.55 0.38
N PHE A 3 -15.53 -2.56 -0.50
CA PHE A 3 -14.46 -1.58 -0.77
C PHE A 3 -14.09 -0.76 0.47
N ILE A 4 -15.09 -0.19 1.15
CA ILE A 4 -14.89 0.62 2.37
C ILE A 4 -14.16 -0.20 3.44
N PHE A 5 -14.55 -1.47 3.63
CA PHE A 5 -13.89 -2.36 4.57
C PHE A 5 -12.43 -2.64 4.17
N ALA A 6 -12.19 -3.05 2.92
CA ALA A 6 -10.84 -3.30 2.41
C ALA A 6 -9.94 -2.05 2.51
N TYR A 7 -10.48 -0.89 2.16
CA TYR A 7 -9.82 0.40 2.28
C TYR A 7 -9.47 0.71 3.74
N LEU A 8 -10.44 0.64 4.66
CA LEU A 8 -10.23 1.00 6.06
C LEU A 8 -9.22 0.07 6.74
N THR A 9 -9.28 -1.24 6.45
CA THR A 9 -8.30 -2.22 6.93
C THR A 9 -6.89 -1.87 6.45
N VAL A 10 -6.73 -1.62 5.16
CA VAL A 10 -5.41 -1.32 4.57
C VAL A 10 -4.92 0.06 5.00
N PHE A 11 -5.82 1.00 5.27
CA PHE A 11 -5.50 2.31 5.80
C PHE A 11 -4.91 2.21 7.21
N ILE A 12 -5.58 1.50 8.11
CA ILE A 12 -5.09 1.29 9.49
C ILE A 12 -3.74 0.56 9.48
N LEU A 13 -3.63 -0.53 8.71
CA LEU A 13 -2.37 -1.27 8.59
C LEU A 13 -1.27 -0.44 7.92
N GLY A 14 -1.65 0.43 6.97
CA GLY A 14 -0.76 1.39 6.32
C GLY A 14 -0.18 2.39 7.31
N ILE A 15 -1.00 2.94 8.22
CA ILE A 15 -0.51 3.82 9.29
C ILE A 15 0.52 3.10 10.15
N PHE A 16 0.21 1.90 10.64
CA PHE A 16 1.15 1.11 11.45
C PHE A 16 2.44 0.78 10.67
N SER A 17 2.33 0.54 9.37
CA SER A 17 3.47 0.31 8.50
C SER A 17 4.36 1.54 8.38
N CYS A 18 3.78 2.73 8.19
CA CYS A 18 4.50 4.00 8.16
C CYS A 18 5.20 4.26 9.49
N ILE A 19 4.50 4.07 10.62
CA ILE A 19 5.09 4.19 11.96
C ILE A 19 6.26 3.22 12.14
N GLY A 20 6.12 1.97 11.69
CA GLY A 20 7.20 0.98 11.74
C GLY A 20 8.42 1.39 10.92
N VAL A 21 8.22 1.92 9.71
CA VAL A 21 9.30 2.43 8.86
C VAL A 21 9.97 3.66 9.49
N GLU A 22 9.21 4.57 10.06
CA GLU A 22 9.73 5.75 10.75
C GLU A 22 10.53 5.37 12.01
N ALA A 23 10.07 4.39 12.79
CA ALA A 23 10.80 3.89 13.94
C ALA A 23 12.17 3.31 13.53
N ILE A 24 12.27 2.68 12.35
CA ILE A 24 13.54 2.19 11.82
C ILE A 24 14.44 3.35 11.37
N LEU A 25 13.87 4.38 10.73
CA LEU A 25 14.61 5.54 10.23
C LEU A 25 15.13 6.46 11.34
N PHE A 26 14.27 6.75 12.32
CA PHE A 26 14.46 7.82 13.30
C PHE A 26 14.61 7.31 14.73
N GLY A 27 14.43 6.00 14.95
CA GLY A 27 14.55 5.37 16.26
C GLY A 27 13.33 5.66 17.14
N LYS A 28 13.45 6.65 18.03
CA LYS A 28 12.42 6.92 19.05
C LYS A 28 11.24 7.68 18.45
N LEU A 29 10.07 7.05 18.45
CA LEU A 29 8.82 7.66 18.02
C LEU A 29 8.41 8.79 18.97
N ASN A 30 8.22 9.98 18.42
CA ASN A 30 7.57 11.10 19.09
C ASN A 30 6.16 11.34 18.47
N ALA A 31 5.39 12.26 19.04
CA ALA A 31 4.05 12.56 18.54
C ALA A 31 4.08 13.08 17.09
N GLU A 32 5.09 13.88 16.73
CA GLU A 32 5.24 14.46 15.40
C GLU A 32 5.40 13.39 14.32
N LEU A 33 6.24 12.38 14.54
CA LEU A 33 6.41 11.24 13.65
C LEU A 33 5.09 10.46 13.51
N ILE A 34 4.40 10.17 14.62
CA ILE A 34 3.10 9.48 14.56
C ILE A 34 2.08 10.28 13.71
N PHE A 35 2.01 11.60 13.86
CA PHE A 35 1.15 12.44 13.04
C PHE A 35 1.59 12.47 11.57
N ALA A 36 2.91 12.53 11.31
CA ALA A 36 3.46 12.47 9.97
C ALA A 36 3.10 11.14 9.28
N ALA A 37 3.26 10.01 9.95
CA ALA A 37 2.88 8.69 9.44
C ALA A 37 1.39 8.63 9.05
N ILE A 38 0.50 9.18 9.87
CA ILE A 38 -0.93 9.26 9.57
C ILE A 38 -1.18 10.11 8.33
N LEU A 39 -0.55 11.28 8.27
CA LEU A 39 -0.73 12.26 7.20
C LEU A 39 -0.15 11.78 5.87
N ILE A 40 0.91 10.98 5.90
CA ILE A 40 1.51 10.32 4.73
C ILE A 40 0.66 9.12 4.29
N ALA A 41 0.23 8.27 5.23
CA ALA A 41 -0.53 7.05 4.91
C ALA A 41 -1.88 7.35 4.24
N ALA A 42 -2.58 8.41 4.65
CA ALA A 42 -3.91 8.74 4.11
C ALA A 42 -3.93 8.93 2.58
N PRO A 43 -3.17 9.85 1.98
CA PRO A 43 -3.14 10.03 0.53
C PRO A 43 -2.54 8.81 -0.19
N LEU A 44 -1.52 8.16 0.37
CA LEU A 44 -0.90 6.97 -0.22
C LEU A 44 -1.90 5.81 -0.36
N ILE A 45 -2.59 5.48 0.73
CA ILE A 45 -3.54 4.38 0.71
C ILE A 45 -4.78 4.75 -0.09
N LEU A 46 -5.25 6.01 -0.06
CA LEU A 46 -6.38 6.45 -0.87
C LEU A 46 -6.08 6.33 -2.37
N VAL A 47 -4.94 6.86 -2.83
CA VAL A 47 -4.52 6.77 -4.23
C VAL A 47 -4.30 5.32 -4.63
N GLY A 48 -3.57 4.54 -3.83
CA GLY A 48 -3.33 3.12 -4.09
C GLY A 48 -4.63 2.32 -4.17
N ALA A 49 -5.56 2.49 -3.22
CA ALA A 49 -6.85 1.81 -3.21
C ALA A 49 -7.75 2.22 -4.37
N THR A 50 -7.69 3.49 -4.81
CA THR A 50 -8.45 3.97 -5.96
C THR A 50 -7.92 3.39 -7.27
N ILE A 51 -6.60 3.40 -7.48
CA ILE A 51 -5.98 2.76 -8.65
C ILE A 51 -6.26 1.27 -8.67
N ALA A 52 -6.16 0.62 -7.51
CA ALA A 52 -6.55 -0.77 -7.32
C ALA A 52 -8.00 -1.02 -7.74
N GLU A 53 -8.95 -0.18 -7.27
CA GLU A 53 -10.37 -0.31 -7.60
C GLU A 53 -10.63 -0.13 -9.09
N ILE A 54 -9.95 0.82 -9.75
CA ILE A 54 -10.01 1.00 -11.20
C ILE A 54 -9.47 -0.25 -11.90
N TYR A 55 -8.28 -0.73 -11.50
CA TYR A 55 -7.69 -1.95 -12.06
C TYR A 55 -8.64 -3.14 -11.91
N TYR A 56 -9.31 -3.29 -10.77
CA TYR A 56 -10.31 -4.33 -10.55
C TYR A 56 -11.62 -4.15 -11.30
N GLY A 57 -12.10 -2.91 -11.40
CA GLY A 57 -13.36 -2.57 -12.06
C GLY A 57 -13.29 -2.73 -13.57
N PHE A 58 -12.11 -2.53 -14.16
CA PHE A 58 -11.91 -2.55 -15.60
C PHE A 58 -11.10 -3.75 -16.13
N SER A 59 -10.29 -4.43 -15.29
CA SER A 59 -9.44 -5.55 -15.76
C SER A 59 -10.09 -6.92 -15.55
N LYS A 60 -10.36 -7.62 -16.67
CA LYS A 60 -10.70 -9.05 -16.67
C LYS A 60 -9.54 -9.97 -16.21
N ASN A 61 -8.34 -9.41 -16.04
CA ASN A 61 -7.10 -10.13 -15.75
C ASN A 61 -6.52 -9.85 -14.35
N ALA A 62 -7.39 -9.54 -13.37
CA ALA A 62 -6.97 -9.35 -11.99
C ALA A 62 -6.42 -10.64 -11.39
N THR A 63 -5.10 -10.70 -11.17
CA THR A 63 -4.38 -11.83 -10.56
C THR A 63 -3.63 -11.35 -9.32
N TRP A 64 -3.50 -12.24 -8.32
CA TRP A 64 -2.84 -11.94 -7.05
C TRP A 64 -1.39 -11.50 -7.27
N LEU A 65 -0.69 -12.19 -8.18
CA LEU A 65 0.72 -11.94 -8.46
C LEU A 65 0.96 -10.56 -9.09
N ARG A 66 0.13 -10.16 -10.07
CA ARG A 66 0.20 -8.81 -10.65
C ARG A 66 -0.10 -7.74 -9.61
N PHE A 67 -1.09 -7.98 -8.76
CA PHE A 67 -1.51 -7.02 -7.76
C PHE A 67 -0.44 -6.82 -6.67
N ALA A 68 0.18 -7.91 -6.22
CA ALA A 68 1.33 -7.86 -5.32
C ALA A 68 2.53 -7.13 -5.96
N PHE A 69 2.80 -7.40 -7.25
CA PHE A 69 3.90 -6.75 -7.97
C PHE A 69 3.70 -5.24 -8.11
N PHE A 70 2.49 -4.78 -8.48
CA PHE A 70 2.19 -3.35 -8.53
C PHE A 70 2.19 -2.71 -7.14
N GLY A 71 1.71 -3.42 -6.11
CA GLY A 71 1.83 -2.99 -4.72
C GLY A 71 3.29 -2.81 -4.30
N PHE A 72 4.17 -3.76 -4.68
CA PHE A 72 5.60 -3.68 -4.41
C PHE A 72 6.23 -2.45 -5.04
N LEU A 73 6.03 -2.24 -6.35
CA LEU A 73 6.56 -1.07 -7.04
C LEU A 73 6.03 0.23 -6.44
N TYR A 74 4.75 0.28 -6.09
CA TYR A 74 4.14 1.45 -5.49
C TYR A 74 4.80 1.82 -4.15
N GLY A 75 4.96 0.87 -3.23
CA GLY A 75 5.63 1.10 -1.95
C GLY A 75 7.10 1.47 -2.11
N LEU A 76 7.80 0.82 -3.05
CA LEU A 76 9.20 1.09 -3.35
C LEU A 76 9.40 2.53 -3.85
N PHE A 77 8.64 2.95 -4.86
CA PHE A 77 8.78 4.31 -5.41
C PHE A 77 8.28 5.38 -4.45
N ALA A 78 7.23 5.11 -3.67
CA ALA A 78 6.75 6.06 -2.67
C ALA A 78 7.85 6.45 -1.67
N VAL A 79 8.57 5.46 -1.12
CA VAL A 79 9.65 5.73 -0.18
C VAL A 79 10.85 6.38 -0.85
N ILE A 80 11.24 5.96 -2.06
CA ILE A 80 12.32 6.61 -2.81
C ILE A 80 12.03 8.10 -3.00
N ILE A 81 10.79 8.45 -3.39
CA ILE A 81 10.39 9.84 -3.61
C ILE A 81 10.42 10.61 -2.29
N ILE A 82 9.78 10.08 -1.23
CA ILE A 82 9.70 10.76 0.07
C ILE A 82 11.10 10.97 0.67
N THR A 83 11.89 9.90 0.76
CA THR A 83 13.25 9.97 1.32
C THR A 83 14.22 10.74 0.45
N GLY A 84 14.05 10.70 -0.89
CA GLY A 84 14.82 11.49 -1.83
C GLY A 84 14.58 13.00 -1.70
N VAL A 85 13.33 13.41 -1.45
CA VAL A 85 12.98 14.82 -1.17
C VAL A 85 13.53 15.26 0.17
N MET A 86 13.40 14.41 1.21
CA MET A 86 13.81 14.78 2.56
C MET A 86 15.32 14.65 2.83
N GLN A 87 16.06 13.89 2.00
CA GLN A 87 17.51 13.66 2.09
C GLN A 87 18.00 13.20 3.48
N VAL A 88 17.21 12.39 4.18
CA VAL A 88 17.40 12.13 5.62
C VAL A 88 18.34 10.97 5.95
N ALA A 89 18.74 10.17 4.97
CA ALA A 89 19.47 8.93 5.21
C ALA A 89 20.49 8.63 4.10
N SER A 90 21.47 7.80 4.44
CA SER A 90 22.46 7.32 3.46
C SER A 90 21.79 6.47 2.38
N MET A 91 22.40 6.42 1.20
CA MET A 91 21.85 5.71 0.03
C MET A 91 21.59 4.22 0.31
N LEU A 92 22.44 3.60 1.13
CA LEU A 92 22.27 2.19 1.55
C LEU A 92 21.00 2.02 2.39
N VAL A 93 20.79 2.88 3.39
CA VAL A 93 19.62 2.82 4.28
C VAL A 93 18.33 3.09 3.49
N VAL A 94 18.34 4.09 2.61
CA VAL A 94 17.21 4.39 1.72
C VAL A 94 16.86 3.19 0.85
N THR A 95 17.86 2.51 0.29
CA THR A 95 17.66 1.33 -0.56
C THR A 95 17.00 0.19 0.21
N LEU A 96 17.53 -0.15 1.39
CA LEU A 96 16.97 -1.22 2.23
C LEU A 96 15.53 -0.94 2.65
N ILE A 97 15.25 0.30 3.06
CA ILE A 97 13.93 0.70 3.52
C ILE A 97 12.94 0.77 2.37
N SER A 98 13.37 1.19 1.18
CA SER A 98 12.53 1.18 -0.01
C SER A 98 12.14 -0.25 -0.42
N ILE A 99 13.05 -1.21 -0.31
CA ILE A 99 12.74 -2.64 -0.53
C ILE A 99 11.75 -3.13 0.53
N LEU A 100 11.99 -2.84 1.81
CA LEU A 100 11.11 -3.22 2.91
C LEU A 100 9.70 -2.65 2.71
N SER A 101 9.58 -1.37 2.39
CA SER A 101 8.30 -0.71 2.14
C SER A 101 7.60 -1.24 0.90
N GLY A 102 8.35 -1.64 -0.14
CA GLY A 102 7.81 -2.40 -1.25
C GLY A 102 7.19 -3.72 -0.80
N ILE A 103 7.89 -4.51 0.02
CA ILE A 103 7.38 -5.78 0.55
C ILE A 103 6.09 -5.54 1.37
N ILE A 104 6.09 -4.54 2.25
CA ILE A 104 4.92 -4.20 3.06
C ILE A 104 3.75 -3.79 2.17
N ALA A 105 3.97 -2.92 1.18
CA ALA A 105 2.92 -2.48 0.26
C ALA A 105 2.38 -3.63 -0.60
N ALA A 106 3.21 -4.61 -0.96
CA ALA A 106 2.77 -5.83 -1.64
C ALA A 106 1.83 -6.67 -0.75
N ILE A 107 2.15 -6.81 0.54
CA ILE A 107 1.30 -7.50 1.52
C ILE A 107 -0.03 -6.74 1.68
N LEU A 108 0.02 -5.42 1.86
CA LEU A 108 -1.18 -4.58 1.95
C LEU A 108 -2.05 -4.68 0.69
N ALA A 109 -1.44 -4.72 -0.48
CA ALA A 109 -2.14 -4.95 -1.74
C ALA A 109 -2.81 -6.33 -1.76
N LEU A 110 -2.16 -7.39 -1.31
CA LEU A 110 -2.78 -8.73 -1.22
C LEU A 110 -3.94 -8.78 -0.21
N ILE A 111 -3.83 -8.06 0.91
CA ILE A 111 -4.91 -7.91 1.88
C ILE A 111 -6.09 -7.18 1.24
N PHE A 112 -5.84 -6.05 0.58
CA PHE A 112 -6.87 -5.33 -0.19
C PHE A 112 -7.54 -6.25 -1.22
N PHE A 113 -6.72 -7.00 -1.96
CA PHE A 113 -7.16 -7.92 -3.01
C PHE A 113 -8.16 -8.94 -2.46
N THR A 114 -7.81 -9.53 -1.33
CA THR A 114 -8.57 -10.58 -0.67
C THR A 114 -9.90 -10.05 -0.14
N PHE A 115 -9.89 -8.95 0.61
CA PHE A 115 -11.10 -8.37 1.17
C PHE A 115 -12.03 -7.76 0.12
N ARG A 116 -11.47 -7.24 -0.97
CA ARG A 116 -12.28 -6.70 -2.07
C ARG A 116 -13.06 -7.78 -2.81
N GLY A 117 -12.57 -9.02 -2.79
CA GLY A 117 -13.18 -10.17 -3.46
C GLY A 117 -12.61 -10.47 -4.84
N GLY A 118 -11.31 -10.20 -5.07
CA GLY A 118 -10.66 -10.44 -6.36
C GLY A 118 -10.53 -11.90 -6.78
N LYS A 119 -10.97 -12.87 -5.96
CA LYS A 119 -11.09 -14.26 -6.38
C LYS A 119 -12.26 -14.40 -7.35
N LYS A 120 -12.05 -15.14 -8.45
CA LYS A 120 -13.00 -15.42 -9.53
C LYS A 120 -14.41 -15.90 -9.10
N SER A 121 -14.66 -16.23 -7.83
CA SER A 121 -15.98 -16.67 -7.36
C SER A 121 -16.75 -15.63 -6.51
N SER A 122 -16.25 -14.40 -6.29
CA SER A 122 -16.89 -13.46 -5.32
C SER A 122 -16.87 -11.97 -5.71
N GLY A 123 -16.38 -11.61 -6.90
CA GLY A 123 -16.33 -10.22 -7.37
C GLY A 123 -17.13 -10.01 -8.66
N LYS A 124 -17.48 -8.75 -8.98
CA LYS A 124 -18.23 -8.33 -10.18
C LYS A 124 -17.75 -8.93 -11.52
N ALA A 125 -16.56 -9.52 -11.57
CA ALA A 125 -16.06 -10.32 -12.70
C ALA A 125 -16.90 -11.59 -13.02
N VAL A 126 -17.79 -12.04 -12.12
CA VAL A 126 -18.74 -13.14 -12.40
C VAL A 126 -19.99 -12.65 -13.14
N LYS A 127 -20.33 -11.35 -13.06
CA LYS A 127 -21.55 -10.79 -13.68
C LYS A 127 -21.35 -10.32 -15.13
N SER A 128 -20.57 -11.02 -15.94
CA SER A 128 -20.52 -10.78 -17.39
C SER A 128 -20.57 -12.06 -18.21
N ASN A 129 -21.40 -13.01 -17.81
CA ASN A 129 -21.93 -13.99 -18.75
C ASN A 129 -23.45 -13.77 -18.76
N ASP A 130 -23.92 -13.22 -19.88
CA ASP A 130 -25.26 -13.30 -20.47
C ASP A 130 -26.49 -13.23 -19.57
#